data_AF-A0A2M8JTJ4-F1
#
_entry.id   AF-A0A2M8JTJ4-F1
#
_cell.length_a   1.000
_cell.length_b   1.000
_cell.length_c   1.000
_cell.angle_alpha   90.00
_cell.angle_beta   90.00
_cell.angle_gamma   90.00
#
_symmetry.space_group_name_H-M   'P 1'
#
loop_
_entity.id
_entity.type
_entity.pdbx_description
1 polymer ?
#
loop_
_entity_poly.entity_id
_entity_poly.type
_entity_poly.pdbx_seq_one_letter_code
_entity_poly.pdbx_strand_id
1 'polypeptide(L)'
;MRNVIVLIFLLKTSVCSAQRDSVEMSNFLNFFVKDYQATQGVSKINNKVRPQTFSKTNLSYTNWYSIVLKNDTTVFKKEQDKKNFFAKLYENAVELNFAKYISDTFLVDIDCFYAYDSLHVQYLNAIKKIFPNYQLLINQNRLNEIPDSVLKISKEYEKLSNDFFNKRRELAKSMIEITTPYFFEDYNKCVIVSYIHNYSRQNSKLYYFKKSHDKWELQKLLFPDFNIDY
;
A
#
# COMPACT_ATOMS: atom_id res chain seq x y z
N MET A 1 -47.01 10.56 -0.37
CA MET A 1 -46.54 10.33 1.02
C MET A 1 -45.78 9.01 1.20
N ARG A 2 -46.25 7.86 0.68
CA ARG A 2 -45.56 6.56 0.85
C ARG A 2 -44.12 6.52 0.31
N ASN A 3 -43.85 7.13 -0.86
CA ASN A 3 -42.51 7.17 -1.47
C ASN A 3 -41.51 8.07 -0.71
N VAL A 4 -41.99 9.12 -0.04
CA VAL A 4 -41.15 10.05 0.75
C VAL A 4 -40.69 9.39 2.05
N ILE A 5 -41.55 8.60 2.69
CA ILE A 5 -41.23 7.85 3.92
C ILE A 5 -40.17 6.77 3.63
N VAL A 6 -40.30 6.06 2.50
CA VAL A 6 -39.30 5.05 2.07
C VAL A 6 -37.94 5.70 1.80
N LEU A 7 -37.91 6.86 1.13
CA LEU A 7 -36.65 7.57 0.85
C LEU A 7 -35.95 8.05 2.13
N ILE A 8 -36.70 8.61 3.09
CA ILE A 8 -36.16 9.06 4.37
C ILE A 8 -35.64 7.87 5.20
N PHE A 9 -36.35 6.74 5.18
CA PHE A 9 -35.92 5.54 5.89
C PHE A 9 -34.62 4.97 5.30
N LEU A 10 -34.53 4.86 3.97
CA LEU A 10 -33.34 4.43 3.25
C LEU A 10 -32.13 5.34 3.55
N LEU A 11 -32.32 6.66 3.49
CA LEU A 11 -31.29 7.65 3.80
C LEU A 11 -30.79 7.56 5.25
N LYS A 12 -31.70 7.38 6.22
CA LYS A 12 -31.31 7.18 7.63
C LYS A 12 -30.51 5.90 7.83
N THR A 13 -30.93 4.80 7.19
CA THR A 13 -30.21 3.52 7.29
C THR A 13 -28.83 3.57 6.63
N SER A 14 -28.68 4.25 5.49
CA SER A 14 -27.40 4.37 4.81
C SER A 14 -26.41 5.27 5.56
N VAL A 15 -26.88 6.38 6.14
CA VAL A 15 -26.03 7.27 6.96
C VAL A 15 -25.57 6.57 8.23
N CYS A 16 -26.47 5.85 8.91
CA CYS A 16 -26.14 5.11 10.13
C CYS A 16 -25.13 3.98 9.84
N SER A 17 -25.27 3.26 8.73
CA SER A 17 -24.30 2.24 8.30
C SER A 17 -22.95 2.88 7.98
N ALA A 18 -22.89 3.92 7.15
CA ALA A 18 -21.63 4.57 6.79
C ALA A 18 -20.88 5.14 8.00
N GLN A 19 -21.63 5.69 8.98
CA GLN A 19 -21.05 6.17 10.23
C GLN A 19 -20.48 5.03 11.08
N ARG A 20 -21.20 3.91 11.19
CA ARG A 20 -20.71 2.71 11.90
C ARG A 20 -19.46 2.14 11.23
N ASP A 21 -19.48 2.03 9.90
CA ASP A 21 -18.35 1.53 9.10
C ASP A 21 -17.10 2.38 9.32
N SER A 22 -17.26 3.72 9.35
CA SER A 22 -16.15 4.64 9.62
C SER A 22 -15.58 4.51 11.03
N VAL A 23 -16.44 4.33 12.05
CA VAL A 23 -15.99 4.18 13.45
C VAL A 23 -15.23 2.87 13.64
N GLU A 24 -15.75 1.75 13.14
CA GLU A 24 -15.09 0.45 13.26
C GLU A 24 -13.77 0.41 12.47
N MET A 25 -13.74 1.04 11.29
CA MET A 25 -12.52 1.22 10.52
C MET A 25 -11.45 1.98 11.31
N SER A 26 -11.80 3.13 11.88
CA SER A 26 -10.87 3.93 12.70
C SER A 26 -10.38 3.15 13.93
N ASN A 27 -11.28 2.45 14.63
CA ASN A 27 -10.92 1.66 15.82
C ASN A 27 -9.93 0.54 15.48
N PHE A 28 -10.23 -0.24 14.43
CA PHE A 28 -9.37 -1.32 13.99
C PHE A 28 -8.02 -0.81 13.48
N LEU A 29 -7.98 0.25 12.66
CA LEU A 29 -6.73 0.79 12.12
C LEU A 29 -5.85 1.38 13.23
N ASN A 30 -6.44 2.03 14.24
CA ASN A 30 -5.69 2.47 15.42
C ASN A 30 -5.02 1.28 16.11
N PHE A 31 -5.77 0.20 16.39
CA PHE A 31 -5.19 -1.02 16.95
C PHE A 31 -4.10 -1.60 16.05
N PHE A 32 -4.38 -1.77 14.76
CA PHE A 32 -3.49 -2.45 13.83
C PHE A 32 -2.15 -1.72 13.71
N VAL A 33 -2.16 -0.39 13.65
CA VAL A 33 -0.92 0.37 13.51
C VAL A 33 -0.22 0.62 14.86
N LYS A 34 -0.96 1.03 15.89
CA LYS A 34 -0.38 1.40 17.19
C LYS A 34 0.05 0.19 18.01
N ASP A 35 -0.78 -0.84 18.03
CA ASP A 35 -0.60 -1.96 18.96
C ASP A 35 0.05 -3.14 18.26
N TYR A 36 -0.41 -3.48 17.06
CA TYR A 36 0.10 -4.64 16.35
C TYR A 36 1.39 -4.33 15.56
N GLN A 37 1.36 -3.42 14.59
CA GLN A 37 2.52 -3.17 13.71
C GLN A 37 3.71 -2.55 14.44
N ALA A 38 3.48 -1.69 15.44
CA ALA A 38 4.55 -1.11 16.25
C ALA A 38 5.44 -2.18 16.91
N THR A 39 4.86 -3.33 17.31
CA THR A 39 5.63 -4.46 17.87
C THR A 39 6.51 -5.17 16.83
N GLN A 40 6.28 -4.93 15.54
CA GLN A 40 7.01 -5.53 14.42
C GLN A 40 8.08 -4.60 13.82
N GLY A 41 8.35 -3.46 14.46
CA GLY A 41 9.30 -2.45 13.97
C GLY A 41 8.79 -1.65 12.76
N VAL A 42 7.51 -1.81 12.40
CA VAL A 42 6.85 -1.07 11.34
C VAL A 42 5.97 0.00 11.98
N SER A 43 6.32 1.27 11.79
CA SER A 43 5.67 2.38 12.50
C SER A 43 4.65 3.13 11.66
N LYS A 44 4.61 2.94 10.34
CA LYS A 44 3.74 3.71 9.45
C LYS A 44 3.18 2.90 8.29
N ILE A 45 2.00 3.33 7.85
CA ILE A 45 1.35 2.83 6.63
C ILE A 45 1.30 3.94 5.58
N ASN A 46 1.17 3.57 4.31
CA ASN A 46 0.85 4.54 3.26
C ASN A 46 -0.46 5.26 3.59
N ASN A 47 -0.54 6.56 3.30
CA ASN A 47 -1.76 7.35 3.52
C ASN A 47 -2.89 6.97 2.56
N LYS A 48 -2.59 6.36 1.41
CA LYS A 48 -3.57 6.10 0.34
C LYS A 48 -3.37 4.73 -0.29
N VAL A 49 -4.49 4.06 -0.58
CA VAL A 49 -4.53 2.91 -1.49
C VAL A 49 -4.76 3.43 -2.91
N ARG A 50 -3.72 3.39 -3.78
CA ARG A 50 -3.83 3.86 -5.18
C ARG A 50 -4.25 2.72 -6.13
N PRO A 51 -5.46 2.76 -6.73
CA PRO A 51 -6.00 1.66 -7.55
C PRO A 51 -5.09 1.11 -8.66
N GLN A 52 -4.33 1.95 -9.36
CA GLN A 52 -3.64 1.52 -10.58
C GLN A 52 -2.35 0.73 -10.31
N THR A 53 -1.51 1.15 -9.37
CA THR A 53 -0.31 0.38 -8.96
C THR A 53 -0.69 -0.83 -8.11
N PHE A 54 -1.75 -0.67 -7.31
CA PHE A 54 -2.29 -1.71 -6.46
C PHE A 54 -3.01 -2.79 -7.29
N SER A 55 -3.71 -2.48 -8.39
CA SER A 55 -4.47 -3.46 -9.19
C SER A 55 -3.65 -4.59 -9.82
N LYS A 56 -2.49 -4.29 -10.43
CA LYS A 56 -1.62 -5.33 -11.03
C LYS A 56 -0.95 -6.20 -9.96
N THR A 57 -0.59 -5.60 -8.84
CA THR A 57 0.05 -6.29 -7.72
C THR A 57 -1.01 -7.09 -6.92
N ASN A 58 -2.22 -6.55 -6.74
CA ASN A 58 -3.39 -7.23 -6.20
C ASN A 58 -3.74 -8.43 -7.05
N LEU A 59 -3.83 -8.34 -8.38
CA LEU A 59 -4.17 -9.50 -9.21
C LEU A 59 -3.29 -10.72 -8.88
N SER A 60 -1.97 -10.55 -8.73
CA SER A 60 -1.09 -11.63 -8.27
C SER A 60 -1.36 -12.04 -6.81
N TYR A 61 -1.48 -11.10 -5.87
CA TYR A 61 -1.75 -11.42 -4.46
C TYR A 61 -3.09 -12.11 -4.25
N THR A 62 -4.14 -11.58 -4.85
CA THR A 62 -5.49 -12.10 -4.81
C THR A 62 -5.53 -13.50 -5.40
N ASN A 63 -4.81 -13.77 -6.50
CA ASN A 63 -4.69 -15.12 -7.05
C ASN A 63 -3.97 -16.07 -6.06
N TRP A 64 -2.86 -15.68 -5.44
CA TRP A 64 -2.20 -16.54 -4.44
C TRP A 64 -3.07 -16.79 -3.22
N TYR A 65 -3.66 -15.74 -2.66
CA TYR A 65 -4.57 -15.90 -1.52
C TYR A 65 -5.83 -16.67 -1.90
N SER A 66 -6.29 -16.63 -3.16
CA SER A 66 -7.36 -17.51 -3.64
C SER A 66 -6.99 -18.98 -3.55
N ILE A 67 -5.71 -19.33 -3.78
CA ILE A 67 -5.21 -20.70 -3.66
C ILE A 67 -5.06 -21.09 -2.19
N VAL A 68 -4.37 -20.26 -1.38
CA VAL A 68 -4.17 -20.52 0.06
C VAL A 68 -5.51 -20.66 0.78
N LEU A 69 -6.46 -19.77 0.50
CA LEU A 69 -7.79 -19.78 1.11
C LEU A 69 -8.78 -20.74 0.44
N LYS A 70 -8.42 -21.40 -0.67
CA LYS A 70 -9.27 -22.43 -1.28
C LYS A 70 -9.50 -23.59 -0.33
N ASN A 71 -8.43 -24.00 0.36
CA ASN A 71 -8.41 -25.17 1.25
C ASN A 71 -8.50 -24.81 2.73
N ASP A 72 -8.48 -23.52 3.07
CA ASP A 72 -8.49 -23.02 4.44
C ASP A 72 -9.87 -22.52 4.86
N THR A 73 -10.56 -23.31 5.69
CA THR A 73 -11.88 -22.97 6.26
C THR A 73 -11.80 -22.26 7.61
N THR A 74 -10.59 -22.03 8.14
CA THR A 74 -10.39 -21.44 9.47
C THR A 74 -10.57 -19.92 9.48
N VAL A 75 -10.32 -19.27 8.34
CA VAL A 75 -10.52 -17.82 8.16
C VAL A 75 -11.97 -17.52 7.81
N PHE A 76 -12.48 -18.15 6.75
CA PHE A 76 -13.85 -17.97 6.27
C PHE A 76 -14.67 -19.25 6.51
N LYS A 77 -15.61 -19.18 7.47
CA LYS A 77 -16.56 -20.28 7.70
C LYS A 77 -17.65 -20.34 6.63
N LYS A 78 -18.07 -19.17 6.12
CA LYS A 78 -19.10 -19.07 5.07
C LYS A 78 -18.44 -18.76 3.74
N GLU A 79 -18.76 -19.55 2.72
CA GLU A 79 -18.24 -19.36 1.36
C GLU A 79 -18.57 -17.96 0.80
N GLN A 80 -19.74 -17.41 1.17
CA GLN A 80 -20.14 -16.07 0.74
C GLN A 80 -19.21 -14.97 1.28
N ASP A 81 -18.72 -15.08 2.52
CA ASP A 81 -17.80 -14.09 3.09
C ASP A 81 -16.46 -14.11 2.36
N LYS A 82 -15.99 -15.29 1.96
CA LYS A 82 -14.79 -15.47 1.13
C LYS A 82 -14.97 -14.83 -0.24
N LYS A 83 -16.11 -15.08 -0.91
CA LYS A 83 -16.43 -14.46 -2.21
C LYS A 83 -16.48 -12.95 -2.12
N ASN A 84 -17.13 -12.41 -1.08
CA ASN A 84 -17.23 -10.96 -0.85
C ASN A 84 -15.87 -10.32 -0.56
N PHE A 85 -15.00 -11.00 0.21
CA PHE A 85 -13.62 -10.57 0.44
C PHE A 85 -12.84 -10.43 -0.87
N PHE A 86 -12.87 -11.48 -1.71
CA PHE A 86 -12.20 -11.44 -3.01
C PHE A 86 -12.79 -10.39 -3.93
N ALA A 87 -14.12 -10.25 -4.00
CA ALA A 87 -14.77 -9.20 -4.75
C ALA A 87 -14.25 -7.81 -4.34
N LYS A 88 -14.18 -7.52 -3.03
CA LYS A 88 -13.64 -6.24 -2.53
C LYS A 88 -12.14 -6.05 -2.78
N LEU A 89 -11.34 -7.13 -2.77
CA LEU A 89 -9.92 -7.05 -3.16
C LEU A 89 -9.75 -6.71 -4.65
N TYR A 90 -10.66 -7.20 -5.51
CA TYR A 90 -10.67 -6.90 -6.94
C TYR A 90 -11.27 -5.51 -7.24
N GLU A 91 -12.26 -5.09 -6.45
CA GLU A 91 -13.00 -3.84 -6.59
C GLU A 91 -12.17 -2.64 -6.10
N ASN A 92 -11.14 -2.29 -6.87
CA ASN A 92 -10.28 -1.12 -6.65
C ASN A 92 -10.88 0.16 -7.26
N ALA A 93 -12.18 0.43 -7.08
CA ALA A 93 -12.77 1.61 -7.72
C ALA A 93 -12.50 2.93 -6.96
N VAL A 94 -12.27 2.88 -5.64
CA VAL A 94 -12.20 4.07 -4.78
C VAL A 94 -10.86 4.14 -4.06
N GLU A 95 -10.12 5.22 -4.29
CA GLU A 95 -8.95 5.57 -3.47
C GLU A 95 -9.39 5.76 -2.02
N LEU A 96 -8.88 4.91 -1.13
CA LEU A 96 -9.09 5.06 0.31
C LEU A 96 -7.95 5.91 0.88
N ASN A 97 -8.31 7.02 1.54
CA ASN A 97 -7.36 7.87 2.25
C ASN A 97 -7.44 7.60 3.76
N PHE A 98 -6.38 7.01 4.32
CA PHE A 98 -6.28 6.63 5.72
C PHE A 98 -6.16 7.81 6.69
N ALA A 99 -5.81 9.01 6.20
CA ALA A 99 -5.83 10.24 7.01
C ALA A 99 -7.23 10.59 7.52
N LYS A 100 -8.29 10.01 6.94
CA LYS A 100 -9.66 10.15 7.44
C LYS A 100 -9.96 9.30 8.68
N TYR A 101 -9.12 8.30 8.99
CA TYR A 101 -9.41 7.28 10.01
C TYR A 101 -8.37 7.25 11.14
N ILE A 102 -7.11 7.58 10.86
CA ILE A 102 -6.01 7.57 11.84
C ILE A 102 -5.12 8.82 11.72
N SER A 103 -4.38 9.10 12.78
CA SER A 103 -3.47 10.26 12.87
C SER A 103 -2.35 10.19 11.84
N ASP A 104 -2.00 11.35 11.25
CA ASP A 104 -0.90 11.53 10.29
C ASP A 104 0.46 11.07 10.83
N THR A 105 0.63 11.00 12.15
CA THR A 105 1.85 10.46 12.78
C THR A 105 2.14 9.00 12.38
N PHE A 106 1.09 8.25 12.02
CA PHE A 106 1.15 6.85 11.59
C PHE A 106 1.14 6.69 10.07
N LEU A 107 1.16 7.80 9.33
CA LEU A 107 1.05 7.81 7.89
C LEU A 107 2.35 8.26 7.22
N VAL A 108 2.62 7.67 6.06
CA VAL A 108 3.60 8.15 5.09
C VAL A 108 2.85 8.62 3.86
N ASP A 109 3.18 9.81 3.37
CA ASP A 109 2.61 10.29 2.13
C ASP A 109 3.20 9.53 0.94
N ILE A 110 2.39 8.66 0.34
CA ILE A 110 2.79 7.87 -0.82
C ILE A 110 3.00 8.76 -2.05
N ASP A 111 2.35 9.92 -2.11
CA ASP A 111 2.50 10.84 -3.23
C ASP A 111 3.90 11.45 -3.24
N CYS A 112 4.44 11.79 -2.06
CA CYS A 112 5.83 12.20 -1.89
C CYS A 112 6.82 11.12 -2.30
N PHE A 113 6.54 9.84 -1.98
CA PHE A 113 7.36 8.72 -2.42
C PHE A 113 7.49 8.69 -3.95
N TYR A 114 6.37 8.73 -4.67
CA TYR A 114 6.37 8.69 -6.14
C TYR A 114 6.93 9.97 -6.79
N ALA A 115 6.77 11.12 -6.14
CA ALA A 115 7.39 12.36 -6.58
C ALA A 115 8.93 12.26 -6.54
N TYR A 116 9.50 11.77 -5.44
CA TYR A 116 10.95 11.56 -5.34
C TYR A 116 11.46 10.50 -6.32
N ASP A 117 10.70 9.43 -6.56
CA ASP A 117 11.05 8.44 -7.56
C ASP A 117 11.10 9.04 -8.98
N SER A 118 10.07 9.82 -9.33
CA SER A 118 9.98 10.49 -10.63
C SER A 118 11.14 11.48 -10.83
N LEU A 119 11.46 12.28 -9.80
CA LEU A 119 12.58 13.22 -9.84
C LEU A 119 13.92 12.49 -9.98
N HIS A 120 14.14 11.41 -9.22
CA HIS A 120 15.34 10.58 -9.36
C HIS A 120 15.54 10.09 -10.80
N VAL A 121 14.49 9.51 -11.40
CA VAL A 121 14.53 9.03 -12.80
C VAL A 121 14.76 10.18 -13.79
N GLN A 122 14.12 11.33 -13.57
CA GLN A 122 14.28 12.51 -14.42
C GLN A 122 15.74 12.98 -14.46
N TYR A 123 16.39 13.12 -13.29
CA TYR A 123 17.78 13.58 -13.23
C TYR A 123 18.75 12.52 -13.77
N LEU A 124 18.51 11.23 -13.53
CA LEU A 124 19.28 10.16 -14.18
C LEU A 124 19.19 10.24 -15.71
N ASN A 125 17.99 10.48 -16.25
CA ASN A 125 17.79 10.62 -17.68
C ASN A 125 18.44 11.89 -18.25
N ALA A 126 18.46 13.00 -17.49
CA ALA A 126 19.17 14.21 -17.89
C ALA A 126 20.69 13.97 -17.98
N ILE A 127 21.26 13.29 -16.98
CA ILE A 127 22.67 12.87 -16.98
C ILE A 127 22.97 11.98 -18.21
N LYS A 128 22.12 10.98 -18.47
CA LYS A 128 22.22 10.10 -19.64
C LYS A 128 22.02 10.80 -20.98
N LYS A 129 21.52 12.03 -21.04
CA LYS A 129 21.45 12.83 -22.28
C LYS A 129 22.70 13.68 -22.49
N ILE A 130 23.35 14.10 -21.40
CA ILE A 130 24.62 14.84 -21.45
C ILE A 130 25.74 13.90 -21.89
N PHE A 131 25.87 12.73 -21.25
CA PHE A 131 27.01 11.85 -21.44
C PHE A 131 27.19 11.20 -22.82
N PRO A 132 26.16 10.84 -23.60
CA PRO A 132 26.32 10.30 -24.95
C PRO A 132 27.14 11.21 -25.85
N ASN A 133 26.97 12.53 -25.71
CA ASN A 133 27.71 13.53 -26.50
C ASN A 133 29.21 13.59 -26.14
N TYR A 134 29.59 13.05 -24.99
CA TYR A 134 30.98 13.01 -24.48
C TYR A 134 31.47 11.57 -24.25
N GLN A 135 30.71 10.55 -24.66
CA GLN A 135 30.96 9.15 -24.33
C GLN A 135 32.31 8.67 -24.89
N LEU A 136 32.66 9.12 -26.11
CA LEU A 136 33.95 8.84 -26.73
C LEU A 136 35.11 9.36 -25.87
N LEU A 137 35.02 10.60 -25.40
CA LEU A 137 36.05 11.23 -24.57
C LEU A 137 36.16 10.53 -23.21
N ILE A 138 35.05 10.12 -22.62
CA ILE A 138 35.00 9.36 -21.36
C ILE A 138 35.67 8.00 -21.53
N ASN A 139 35.32 7.25 -22.58
CA ASN A 139 35.90 5.95 -22.87
C ASN A 139 37.42 6.03 -23.14
N GLN A 140 37.89 7.16 -23.67
CA GLN A 140 39.30 7.45 -23.91
C GLN A 140 40.01 8.09 -22.70
N ASN A 141 39.32 8.28 -21.57
CA ASN A 141 39.80 8.98 -20.37
C ASN A 141 40.30 10.41 -20.63
N ARG A 142 39.75 11.09 -21.64
CA ARG A 142 40.06 12.48 -22.05
C ARG A 142 39.10 13.48 -21.39
N LEU A 143 38.97 13.38 -20.07
CA LEU A 143 38.00 14.19 -19.30
C LEU A 143 38.29 15.69 -19.33
N ASN A 144 39.55 16.07 -19.53
CA ASN A 144 40.02 17.45 -19.69
C ASN A 144 39.50 18.15 -20.96
N GLU A 145 38.98 17.40 -21.92
CA GLU A 145 38.39 17.94 -23.16
C GLU A 145 36.87 18.15 -23.06
N ILE A 146 36.27 17.76 -21.94
CA ILE A 146 34.88 18.05 -21.64
C ILE A 146 34.81 19.44 -21.01
N PRO A 147 33.95 20.35 -21.50
CA PRO A 147 33.83 21.68 -20.90
C PRO A 147 33.50 21.61 -19.40
N ASP A 148 34.19 22.42 -18.59
CA ASP A 148 33.98 22.47 -17.14
C ASP A 148 32.52 22.75 -16.76
N SER A 149 31.82 23.56 -17.57
CA SER A 149 30.38 23.84 -17.40
C SER A 149 29.53 22.57 -17.50
N VAL A 150 29.88 21.66 -18.40
CA VAL A 150 29.18 20.37 -18.59
C VAL A 150 29.47 19.44 -17.41
N LEU A 151 30.73 19.35 -17.00
CA LEU A 151 31.12 18.55 -15.82
C LEU A 151 30.43 19.06 -14.55
N LYS A 152 30.31 20.38 -14.39
CA LYS A 152 29.59 21.00 -13.27
C LYS A 152 28.10 20.65 -13.27
N ILE A 153 27.41 20.81 -14.39
CA ILE A 153 25.98 20.47 -14.51
C ILE A 153 25.75 18.98 -14.24
N SER A 154 26.62 18.10 -14.76
CA SER A 154 26.52 16.67 -14.52
C SER A 154 26.62 16.34 -13.02
N LYS A 155 27.60 16.93 -12.31
CA LYS A 155 27.77 16.73 -10.86
C LYS A 155 26.56 17.25 -10.07
N GLU A 156 25.98 18.37 -10.47
CA GLU A 156 24.78 18.92 -9.83
C GLU A 156 23.57 17.99 -10.00
N TYR A 157 23.35 17.47 -11.20
CA TYR A 157 22.27 16.49 -11.44
C TYR A 157 22.51 15.16 -10.73
N GLU A 158 23.75 14.69 -10.64
CA GLU A 158 24.09 13.49 -9.90
C GLU A 158 23.80 13.67 -8.41
N LYS A 159 24.18 14.81 -7.83
CA LYS A 159 23.87 15.16 -6.44
C LYS A 159 22.36 15.17 -6.19
N LEU A 160 21.59 15.81 -7.06
CA LEU A 160 20.12 15.86 -6.94
C LEU A 160 19.49 14.48 -7.08
N SER A 161 19.91 13.70 -8.07
CA SER A 161 19.46 12.32 -8.28
C SER A 161 19.68 11.47 -7.02
N ASN A 162 20.86 11.57 -6.40
CA ASN A 162 21.20 10.84 -5.19
C ASN A 162 20.40 11.32 -3.96
N ASP A 163 20.16 12.63 -3.83
CA ASP A 163 19.31 13.17 -2.77
C ASP A 163 17.88 12.60 -2.84
N PHE A 164 17.26 12.63 -4.03
CA PHE A 164 15.92 12.08 -4.23
C PHE A 164 15.87 10.57 -4.05
N PHE A 165 16.89 9.84 -4.50
CA PHE A 165 17.00 8.40 -4.23
C PHE A 165 17.03 8.09 -2.74
N ASN A 166 17.82 8.83 -1.96
CA ASN A 166 17.92 8.64 -0.53
C ASN A 166 16.60 8.97 0.18
N LYS A 167 15.96 10.10 -0.17
CA LYS A 167 14.63 10.47 0.37
C LYS A 167 13.58 9.39 0.08
N ARG A 168 13.51 8.89 -1.15
CA ARG A 168 12.68 7.75 -1.56
C ARG A 168 12.95 6.53 -0.67
N ARG A 169 14.22 6.17 -0.48
CA ARG A 169 14.62 4.98 0.29
C ARG A 169 14.23 5.09 1.76
N GLU A 170 14.42 6.25 2.39
CA GLU A 170 14.04 6.43 3.80
C GLU A 170 12.52 6.37 4.00
N LEU A 171 11.73 6.89 3.05
CA LEU A 171 10.27 6.69 3.07
C LEU A 171 9.92 5.21 2.93
N ALA A 172 10.53 4.47 1.99
CA ALA A 172 10.24 3.06 1.78
C ALA A 172 10.53 2.18 3.01
N LYS A 173 11.62 2.45 3.75
CA LYS A 173 11.99 1.67 4.95
C LYS A 173 10.95 1.74 6.07
N SER A 174 10.23 2.85 6.17
CA SER A 174 9.29 3.11 7.27
C SER A 174 7.85 2.77 6.94
N MET A 175 7.58 2.29 5.72
CA MET A 175 6.24 2.20 5.15
C MET A 175 5.89 0.77 4.75
N ILE A 176 4.72 0.32 5.21
CA ILE A 176 3.99 -0.79 4.58
C ILE A 176 2.79 -0.25 3.82
N GLU A 177 2.36 -0.98 2.81
CA GLU A 177 1.07 -0.77 2.18
C GLU A 177 0.07 -1.79 2.72
N ILE A 178 -1.18 -1.38 2.85
CA ILE A 178 -2.28 -2.25 3.28
C ILE A 178 -3.46 -2.19 2.32
N THR A 179 -4.23 -3.28 2.25
CA THR A 179 -5.56 -3.26 1.64
C THR A 179 -6.56 -2.53 2.54
N THR A 180 -7.70 -2.15 1.97
CA THR A 180 -8.89 -1.83 2.77
C THR A 180 -9.22 -3.01 3.70
N PRO A 181 -9.34 -2.80 5.02
CA PRO A 181 -9.77 -3.83 5.96
C PRO A 181 -11.14 -4.41 5.60
N TYR A 182 -11.25 -5.73 5.56
CA TYR A 182 -12.49 -6.44 5.29
C TYR A 182 -13.12 -6.95 6.58
N PHE A 183 -14.20 -6.30 7.00
CA PHE A 183 -14.99 -6.72 8.17
C PHE A 183 -16.12 -7.68 7.78
N PHE A 184 -16.35 -8.67 8.64
CA PHE A 184 -17.44 -9.64 8.52
C PHE A 184 -17.86 -10.14 9.92
N GLU A 185 -18.98 -10.85 9.99
CA GLU A 185 -19.62 -11.26 11.26
C GLU A 185 -19.81 -10.06 12.22
N ASP A 186 -20.55 -9.05 11.75
CA ASP A 186 -20.93 -7.85 12.52
C ASP A 186 -19.74 -7.09 13.14
N TYR A 187 -18.66 -6.92 12.36
CA TYR A 187 -17.42 -6.25 12.79
C TYR A 187 -16.64 -6.97 13.89
N ASN A 188 -16.92 -8.25 14.15
CA ASN A 188 -16.14 -9.05 15.11
C ASN A 188 -14.95 -9.74 14.46
N LYS A 189 -14.85 -9.74 13.14
CA LYS A 189 -13.74 -10.33 12.40
C LYS A 189 -13.26 -9.37 11.32
N CYS A 190 -11.95 -9.37 11.10
CA CYS A 190 -11.32 -8.54 10.09
C CYS A 190 -10.22 -9.31 9.37
N VAL A 191 -10.17 -9.20 8.05
CA VAL A 191 -9.03 -9.61 7.24
C VAL A 191 -8.40 -8.37 6.61
N ILE A 192 -7.08 -8.28 6.68
CA ILE A 192 -6.28 -7.24 6.04
C ILE A 192 -5.04 -7.86 5.42
N VAL A 193 -4.64 -7.38 4.25
CA VAL A 193 -3.39 -7.77 3.62
C VAL A 193 -2.42 -6.60 3.73
N SER A 194 -1.15 -6.88 4.05
CA SER A 194 -0.07 -5.90 3.95
C SER A 194 1.07 -6.40 3.08
N TYR A 195 1.87 -5.47 2.57
CA TYR A 195 3.15 -5.76 1.93
C TYR A 195 4.13 -4.59 2.11
N ILE A 196 5.42 -4.87 2.01
CA ILE A 196 6.45 -3.85 2.08
C ILE A 196 6.64 -3.26 0.68
N HIS A 197 6.52 -1.94 0.57
CA HIS A 197 6.63 -1.24 -0.72
C HIS A 197 8.00 -1.45 -1.37
N ASN A 198 8.03 -1.74 -2.68
CA ASN A 198 9.24 -2.06 -3.47
C ASN A 198 10.10 -3.25 -3.01
N TYR A 199 9.63 -4.04 -2.05
CA TYR A 199 10.23 -5.35 -1.78
C TYR A 199 9.54 -6.42 -2.63
N SER A 200 10.21 -7.57 -2.79
CA SER A 200 9.67 -8.73 -3.50
C SER A 200 8.22 -9.00 -3.09
N ARG A 201 7.37 -9.35 -4.07
CA ARG A 201 5.98 -9.78 -3.82
C ARG A 201 5.90 -10.91 -2.80
N GLN A 202 7.00 -11.61 -2.57
CA GLN A 202 7.20 -12.63 -1.54
C GLN A 202 6.98 -12.19 -0.09
N ASN A 203 6.92 -10.88 0.17
CA ASN A 203 6.80 -10.34 1.52
C ASN A 203 5.37 -9.91 1.90
N SER A 204 4.35 -10.25 1.12
CA SER A 204 2.97 -9.94 1.53
C SER A 204 2.47 -10.88 2.62
N LYS A 205 1.59 -10.36 3.47
CA LYS A 205 1.05 -11.05 4.64
C LYS A 205 -0.45 -10.81 4.71
N LEU A 206 -1.23 -11.88 4.88
CA LEU A 206 -2.65 -11.79 5.17
C LEU A 206 -2.85 -12.05 6.66
N TYR A 207 -3.46 -11.09 7.32
CA TYR A 207 -3.75 -11.13 8.75
C TYR A 207 -5.24 -11.35 8.94
N TYR A 208 -5.57 -12.32 9.78
CA TYR A 208 -6.93 -12.56 10.24
C TYR A 208 -7.03 -12.24 11.73
N PHE A 209 -7.86 -11.25 12.04
CA PHE A 209 -8.12 -10.79 13.40
C PHE A 209 -9.55 -11.13 13.83
N LYS A 210 -9.71 -11.37 15.12
CA LYS A 210 -11.01 -11.53 15.78
C LYS A 210 -11.08 -10.60 16.99
N LYS A 211 -12.24 -9.99 17.19
CA LYS A 211 -12.56 -9.18 18.36
C LYS A 211 -13.03 -10.09 19.49
N SER A 212 -12.38 -9.99 20.66
CA SER A 212 -12.73 -10.66 21.90
C SER A 212 -12.87 -9.60 22.98
N HIS A 213 -14.08 -9.44 23.54
CA HIS A 213 -14.36 -8.50 24.63
C HIS A 213 -13.73 -7.10 24.39
N ASP A 214 -14.04 -6.53 23.21
CA ASP A 214 -13.55 -5.24 22.68
C ASP A 214 -12.07 -5.13 22.28
N LYS A 215 -11.28 -6.21 22.42
CA LYS A 215 -9.89 -6.24 21.97
C LYS A 215 -9.75 -7.02 20.68
N TRP A 216 -8.95 -6.50 19.76
CA TRP A 216 -8.56 -7.23 18.56
C TRP A 216 -7.39 -8.16 18.84
N GLU A 217 -7.48 -9.38 18.35
CA GLU A 217 -6.44 -10.39 18.51
C GLU A 217 -6.13 -11.04 17.17
N LEU A 218 -4.83 -11.18 16.86
CA LEU A 218 -4.40 -11.93 15.68
C LEU A 218 -4.69 -13.41 15.89
N GLN A 219 -5.52 -13.98 15.03
CA GLN A 219 -5.86 -15.41 15.06
C GLN A 219 -5.03 -16.21 14.07
N LYS A 220 -4.71 -15.61 12.92
CA LYS A 220 -3.93 -16.28 11.89
C LYS A 220 -3.11 -15.29 11.07
N LEU A 221 -1.90 -15.72 10.72
CA LEU A 221 -1.03 -15.06 9.75
C LEU A 221 -0.79 -16.03 8.60
N LEU A 222 -1.16 -15.61 7.39
CA LEU A 222 -0.99 -16.41 6.17
C LEU A 222 0.01 -15.73 5.24
N PHE A 223 0.91 -16.55 4.71
CA PHE A 223 1.86 -16.16 3.68
C PHE A 223 1.35 -16.69 2.33
N PRO A 224 1.51 -15.93 1.25
CA PRO A 224 1.33 -16.46 -0.09
C PRO A 224 2.31 -17.62 -0.35
N ASP A 225 1.81 -18.67 -1.01
CA ASP A 225 2.64 -19.78 -1.49
C ASP A 225 3.09 -19.50 -2.93
N PHE A 226 4.40 -19.31 -3.11
CA PHE A 226 5.01 -19.01 -4.42
C PHE A 226 5.56 -20.25 -5.13
N ASN A 227 5.50 -21.42 -4.49
CA ASN A 227 6.00 -22.67 -5.06
C ASN A 227 4.90 -23.44 -5.81
N ILE A 228 3.75 -22.81 -6.06
CA ILE A 228 2.66 -23.39 -6.82
C ILE A 228 2.84 -22.95 -8.27
N ASP A 229 3.32 -23.88 -9.11
CA ASP A 229 3.29 -23.72 -10.56
C ASP A 229 1.83 -23.59 -11.03
N TYR A 230 1.56 -22.54 -11.82
CA TYR A 230 0.25 -22.23 -12.40
C TYR A 230 -0.06 -23.09 -13.62
#